data_AF-A0A957KMA5-F1
#
_entry.id   AF-A0A957KMA5-F1
#
_cell.length_a   1.000
_cell.length_b   1.000
_cell.length_c   1.000
_cell.angle_alpha   90.00
_cell.angle_beta   90.00
_cell.angle_gamma   90.00
#
_symmetry.space_group_name_H-M   'P 1'
#
loop_
_entity.id
_entity.type
_entity.pdbx_description
1 polymer ?
#
loop_
_entity_poly.entity_id
_entity_poly.type
_entity_poly.pdbx_seq_one_letter_code
_entity_poly.pdbx_strand_id
1 'polypeptide(L)'
;APIVADWEKIAREFLGPLSLPRHPLAMAKFGLRAVWPTTTFAKTLFRNEKTRALFAGLAAHSIMPLEWPLTAAFGLMLGALGHKVGWPLPRGGSQSIANALAGLFTSLGGEIVTEHEVQSLRELPSARAILLDVTPRQLLSLAGEALPAGYRRQLEKYRQGPGVFKVDWALSEPIPWRAEQCRRAGT
;
A
#
# COMPACT_ATOMS: atom_id res chain seq x y z
N ALA A 1 -3.17 -22.81 -4.35
CA ALA A 1 -4.49 -22.10 -4.28
C ALA A 1 -4.66 -21.24 -5.54
N PRO A 2 -5.86 -21.13 -6.12
CA PRO A 2 -6.07 -20.51 -7.44
C PRO A 2 -5.61 -19.04 -7.52
N ILE A 3 -5.75 -18.26 -6.45
CA ILE A 3 -5.29 -16.86 -6.41
C ILE A 3 -3.76 -16.77 -6.48
N VAL A 4 -3.04 -17.68 -5.83
CA VAL A 4 -1.57 -17.73 -5.85
C VAL A 4 -1.06 -18.13 -7.25
N ALA A 5 -1.76 -19.05 -7.92
CA ALA A 5 -1.41 -19.50 -9.27
C ALA A 5 -1.61 -18.39 -10.32
N ASP A 6 -2.68 -17.59 -10.19
CA ASP A 6 -2.99 -16.48 -11.09
C ASP A 6 -2.39 -15.13 -10.64
N TRP A 7 -1.51 -15.10 -9.63
CA TRP A 7 -1.02 -13.86 -9.02
C TRP A 7 -0.41 -12.86 -10.02
N GLU A 8 0.39 -13.32 -10.98
CA GLU A 8 1.03 -12.44 -11.97
C GLU A 8 0.02 -11.72 -12.88
N LYS A 9 -1.12 -12.37 -13.15
CA LYS A 9 -2.23 -11.77 -13.92
C LYS A 9 -2.97 -10.74 -13.07
N ILE A 10 -3.16 -11.05 -11.78
CA ILE A 10 -3.91 -10.22 -10.84
C ILE A 10 -3.11 -8.97 -10.44
N ALA A 11 -1.83 -9.11 -10.12
CA ALA A 11 -0.98 -8.04 -9.61
C ALA A 11 -0.86 -6.84 -10.57
N ARG A 12 -0.77 -7.11 -11.88
CA ARG A 12 -0.68 -6.07 -12.91
C ARG A 12 -1.93 -5.20 -12.98
N GLU A 13 -3.09 -5.77 -12.69
CA GLU A 13 -4.38 -5.06 -12.70
C GLU A 13 -4.56 -4.20 -11.44
N PHE A 14 -3.96 -4.60 -10.31
CA PHE A 14 -4.06 -3.85 -9.04
C PHE A 14 -3.13 -2.64 -8.95
N LEU A 15 -1.94 -2.75 -9.53
CA LEU A 15 -0.90 -1.70 -9.43
C LEU A 15 -0.92 -0.73 -10.62
N GLY A 16 -1.80 -0.95 -11.58
CA GLY A 16 -1.96 -0.12 -12.78
C GLY A 16 -3.13 0.88 -12.68
N PRO A 17 -3.26 1.78 -13.66
CA PRO A 17 -4.43 2.65 -13.75
C PRO A 17 -5.71 1.83 -13.94
N LEU A 18 -6.83 2.34 -13.40
CA LEU A 18 -8.15 1.74 -13.56
C LEU A 18 -8.46 1.55 -15.06
N SER A 19 -8.54 0.29 -15.48
CA SER A 19 -8.76 -0.09 -16.88
C SER A 19 -9.59 -1.37 -16.96
N LEU A 20 -10.08 -1.70 -18.16
CA LEU A 20 -10.77 -2.97 -18.39
C LEU A 20 -9.78 -4.14 -18.22
N PRO A 21 -10.09 -5.11 -17.34
CA PRO A 21 -9.13 -6.15 -16.99
C PRO A 21 -8.86 -7.06 -18.19
N ARG A 22 -7.58 -7.25 -18.50
CA ARG A 22 -7.11 -8.18 -19.55
C ARG A 22 -7.36 -9.64 -19.17
N HIS A 23 -7.50 -9.91 -17.88
CA HIS A 23 -7.76 -11.25 -17.34
C HIS A 23 -9.08 -11.30 -16.54
N PRO A 24 -10.24 -11.16 -17.20
CA PRO A 24 -11.53 -11.00 -16.52
C PRO A 24 -11.89 -12.22 -15.66
N LEU A 25 -11.55 -13.44 -16.09
CA LEU A 25 -11.80 -14.65 -15.30
C LEU A 25 -10.96 -14.73 -14.03
N ALA A 26 -9.68 -14.32 -14.09
CA ALA A 26 -8.81 -14.29 -12.92
C ALA A 26 -9.28 -13.21 -11.93
N MET A 27 -9.63 -12.03 -12.46
CA MET A 27 -10.19 -10.94 -11.68
C MET A 27 -11.54 -11.27 -11.07
N ALA A 28 -12.43 -11.99 -11.77
CA ALA A 28 -13.70 -12.44 -11.23
C ALA A 28 -13.50 -13.44 -10.08
N LYS A 29 -12.60 -14.42 -10.23
CA LYS A 29 -12.28 -15.39 -9.16
C LYS A 29 -11.72 -14.72 -7.90
N PHE A 30 -10.93 -13.66 -8.07
CA PHE A 30 -10.47 -12.82 -6.96
C PHE A 30 -11.64 -12.02 -6.39
N GLY A 31 -12.34 -11.26 -7.22
CA GLY A 31 -13.45 -10.36 -6.88
C GLY A 31 -14.53 -11.03 -6.06
N LEU A 32 -15.00 -12.20 -6.48
CA LEU A 32 -16.03 -12.98 -5.78
C LEU A 32 -15.74 -13.22 -4.29
N ARG A 33 -14.45 -13.31 -3.93
CA ARG A 33 -13.98 -13.47 -2.54
C ARG A 33 -13.59 -12.14 -1.92
N ALA A 34 -12.99 -11.26 -2.71
CA ALA A 34 -12.49 -9.97 -2.27
C ALA A 34 -13.58 -9.01 -1.82
N VAL A 35 -14.80 -9.09 -2.39
CA VAL A 35 -15.88 -8.17 -2.01
C VAL A 35 -16.40 -8.35 -0.59
N TRP A 36 -16.12 -9.50 0.03
CA TRP A 36 -16.67 -9.86 1.32
C TRP A 36 -16.04 -9.02 2.44
N PRO A 37 -16.79 -8.74 3.51
CA PRO A 37 -16.20 -8.40 4.79
C PRO A 37 -15.23 -9.48 5.26
N THR A 38 -14.11 -9.05 5.84
CA THR A 38 -13.08 -9.95 6.40
C THR A 38 -13.68 -10.86 7.46
N THR A 39 -14.53 -10.32 8.33
CA THR A 39 -15.15 -11.07 9.44
C THR A 39 -16.02 -12.22 8.91
N THR A 40 -16.87 -11.96 7.92
CA THR A 40 -17.69 -12.99 7.26
C THR A 40 -16.81 -13.98 6.52
N PHE A 41 -15.88 -13.50 5.68
CA PHE A 41 -14.97 -14.35 4.91
C PHE A 41 -14.21 -15.36 5.78
N ALA A 42 -13.57 -14.86 6.85
CA ALA A 42 -12.76 -15.68 7.74
C ALA A 42 -13.61 -16.70 8.52
N LYS A 43 -14.78 -16.30 9.03
CA LYS A 43 -15.69 -17.19 9.77
C LYS A 43 -16.26 -18.30 8.88
N THR A 44 -16.56 -18.00 7.62
CA THR A 44 -17.14 -18.96 6.67
C THR A 44 -16.10 -19.96 6.15
N LEU A 45 -14.89 -19.52 5.79
CA LEU A 45 -13.94 -20.37 5.08
C LEU A 45 -12.89 -21.04 5.98
N PHE A 46 -12.60 -20.49 7.16
CA PHE A 46 -11.60 -21.06 8.06
C PHE A 46 -12.26 -21.67 9.28
N ARG A 47 -11.80 -22.87 9.67
CA ARG A 47 -12.26 -23.57 10.88
C ARG A 47 -11.49 -23.15 12.12
N ASN A 48 -10.17 -22.97 12.00
CA ASN A 48 -9.27 -22.71 13.12
C ASN A 48 -9.21 -21.20 13.44
N GLU A 49 -9.33 -20.86 14.71
CA GLU A 49 -9.22 -19.48 15.22
C GLU A 49 -7.89 -18.82 14.85
N LYS A 50 -6.77 -19.54 14.93
CA LYS A 50 -5.44 -19.01 14.57
C LYS A 50 -5.37 -18.61 13.09
N THR A 51 -6.01 -19.38 12.20
CA THR A 51 -6.08 -19.04 10.77
C THR A 51 -6.95 -17.82 10.53
N ARG A 52 -8.07 -17.69 11.27
CA ARG A 52 -8.91 -16.50 11.22
C ARG A 52 -8.16 -15.26 11.71
N ALA A 53 -7.42 -15.38 12.81
CA ALA A 53 -6.60 -14.30 13.37
C ALA A 53 -5.49 -13.87 12.40
N LEU A 54 -4.77 -14.82 11.80
CA LEU A 54 -3.77 -14.52 10.77
C LEU A 54 -4.38 -13.75 9.60
N PHE A 55 -5.50 -14.23 9.06
CA PHE A 55 -6.16 -13.57 7.93
C PHE A 55 -6.70 -12.18 8.31
N ALA A 56 -7.24 -12.02 9.52
CA ALA A 56 -7.68 -10.72 10.03
C ALA A 56 -6.51 -9.74 10.16
N GLY A 57 -5.33 -10.18 10.62
CA GLY A 57 -4.12 -9.36 10.66
C GLY A 57 -3.67 -8.89 9.28
N LEU A 58 -3.73 -9.77 8.27
CA LEU A 58 -3.47 -9.38 6.89
C LEU A 58 -4.50 -8.33 6.40
N ALA A 59 -5.78 -8.58 6.61
CA ALA A 59 -6.83 -7.67 6.16
C ALA A 59 -6.86 -6.32 6.90
N ALA A 60 -6.35 -6.26 8.14
CA ALA A 60 -6.23 -5.02 8.91
C ALA A 60 -5.34 -3.96 8.24
N HIS A 61 -4.51 -4.34 7.27
CA HIS A 61 -3.76 -3.41 6.41
C HIS A 61 -4.67 -2.57 5.49
N SER A 62 -5.97 -2.87 5.42
CA SER A 62 -6.99 -1.98 4.84
C SER A 62 -7.16 -0.68 5.62
N ILE A 63 -6.77 -0.65 6.90
CA ILE A 63 -6.95 0.50 7.82
C ILE A 63 -8.43 0.93 7.87
N MET A 64 -9.32 -0.05 7.85
CA MET A 64 -10.77 0.11 7.89
C MET A 64 -11.41 -0.93 8.83
N PRO A 65 -12.65 -0.71 9.31
CA PRO A 65 -13.38 -1.74 10.06
C PRO A 65 -13.50 -3.03 9.25
N LEU A 66 -13.14 -4.17 9.84
CA LEU A 66 -13.06 -5.47 9.14
C LEU A 66 -14.42 -6.03 8.70
N GLU A 67 -15.51 -5.43 9.17
CA GLU A 67 -16.89 -5.71 8.81
C GLU A 67 -17.31 -5.01 7.51
N TRP A 68 -16.51 -4.05 7.03
CA TRP A 68 -16.84 -3.33 5.81
C TRP A 68 -16.58 -4.20 4.57
N PRO A 69 -17.38 -4.03 3.49
CA PRO A 69 -17.13 -4.68 2.21
C PRO A 69 -15.72 -4.40 1.69
N LEU A 70 -15.23 -5.27 0.82
CA LEU A 70 -13.90 -5.18 0.19
C LEU A 70 -12.70 -5.39 1.12
N THR A 71 -12.87 -5.48 2.44
CA THR A 71 -11.73 -5.63 3.37
C THR A 71 -11.01 -6.97 3.22
N ALA A 72 -11.72 -8.04 2.84
CA ALA A 72 -11.10 -9.34 2.58
C ALA A 72 -10.11 -9.29 1.39
N ALA A 73 -10.25 -8.32 0.48
CA ALA A 73 -9.34 -8.13 -0.65
C ALA A 73 -7.89 -7.97 -0.19
N PHE A 74 -7.65 -7.18 0.86
CA PHE A 74 -6.32 -6.93 1.42
C PHE A 74 -5.72 -8.20 2.02
N GLY A 75 -6.53 -8.97 2.76
CA GLY A 75 -6.12 -10.26 3.32
C GLY A 75 -5.71 -11.27 2.24
N LEU A 76 -6.50 -11.36 1.17
CA LEU A 76 -6.23 -12.23 0.02
C LEU A 76 -4.99 -11.79 -0.75
N MET A 77 -4.83 -10.49 -0.99
CA MET A 77 -3.71 -9.92 -1.72
C MET A 77 -2.39 -10.14 -0.98
N LEU A 78 -2.33 -9.75 0.30
CA LEU A 78 -1.13 -9.91 1.12
C LEU A 78 -0.83 -11.39 1.38
N GLY A 79 -1.85 -12.22 1.62
CA GLY A 79 -1.68 -13.66 1.76
C GLY A 79 -1.13 -14.31 0.49
N ALA A 80 -1.63 -13.91 -0.69
CA ALA A 80 -1.11 -14.40 -1.96
C ALA A 80 0.34 -14.00 -2.19
N LEU A 81 0.71 -12.75 -1.88
CA LEU A 81 2.09 -12.27 -1.91
C LEU A 81 2.99 -13.07 -0.96
N GLY A 82 2.56 -13.29 0.28
CA GLY A 82 3.31 -14.07 1.25
C GLY A 82 3.59 -15.48 0.74
N HIS A 83 2.60 -16.12 0.12
CA HIS A 83 2.77 -17.46 -0.45
C HIS A 83 3.58 -17.50 -1.76
N LYS A 84 3.52 -16.46 -2.59
CA LYS A 84 4.19 -16.43 -3.91
C LYS A 84 5.65 -15.97 -3.80
N VAL A 85 5.94 -14.98 -2.95
CA VAL A 85 7.27 -14.33 -2.88
C VAL A 85 7.88 -14.30 -1.48
N GLY A 86 7.13 -14.57 -0.41
CA GLY A 86 7.69 -14.69 0.94
C GLY A 86 8.04 -13.37 1.64
N TRP A 87 7.49 -12.23 1.20
CA TRP A 87 7.72 -10.89 1.77
C TRP A 87 9.21 -10.55 2.02
N PRO A 88 10.02 -10.44 0.96
CA PRO A 88 11.44 -10.13 1.13
C PRO A 88 11.66 -8.72 1.68
N LEU A 89 12.72 -8.57 2.48
CA LEU A 89 13.19 -7.28 2.98
C LEU A 89 14.49 -6.88 2.28
N PRO A 90 14.65 -5.60 1.89
CA PRO A 90 15.91 -5.12 1.33
C PRO A 90 17.00 -5.17 2.40
N ARG A 91 18.18 -5.70 2.04
CA ARG A 91 19.38 -5.55 2.87
C ARG A 91 19.69 -4.06 3.02
N GLY A 92 19.90 -3.60 4.25
CA GLY A 92 20.07 -2.17 4.55
C GLY A 92 18.76 -1.39 4.73
N GLY A 93 17.61 -2.07 4.75
CA GLY A 93 16.31 -1.46 5.02
C GLY A 93 15.77 -0.61 3.88
N SER A 94 14.62 0.04 4.12
CA SER A 94 13.87 0.79 3.09
C SER A 94 14.69 1.91 2.43
N GLN A 95 15.64 2.51 3.14
CA GLN A 95 16.54 3.53 2.57
C GLN A 95 17.32 3.01 1.35
N SER A 96 17.64 1.72 1.33
CA SER A 96 18.38 1.12 0.19
C SER A 96 17.58 1.16 -1.10
N ILE A 97 16.24 1.07 -1.02
CA ILE A 97 15.36 1.23 -2.19
C ILE A 97 15.38 2.68 -2.68
N ALA A 98 15.23 3.65 -1.77
CA ALA A 98 15.27 5.07 -2.11
C ALA A 98 16.61 5.47 -2.75
N ASN A 99 17.73 5.02 -2.18
CA ASN A 99 19.07 5.27 -2.71
C ASN A 99 19.25 4.68 -4.12
N ALA A 100 18.78 3.45 -4.36
CA ALA A 100 18.88 2.80 -5.65
C ALA A 100 18.07 3.55 -6.73
N LEU A 101 16.85 3.98 -6.40
CA LEU A 101 16.00 4.76 -7.32
C LEU A 101 16.60 6.15 -7.60
N ALA A 102 17.09 6.84 -6.57
CA ALA A 102 17.78 8.13 -6.72
C ALA A 102 19.05 8.00 -7.58
N GLY A 103 19.85 6.95 -7.36
CA GLY A 103 21.04 6.66 -8.16
C GLY A 103 20.70 6.38 -9.63
N LEU A 104 19.66 5.59 -9.89
CA LEU A 104 19.19 5.35 -11.25
C LEU A 104 18.71 6.64 -11.92
N PHE A 105 17.89 7.43 -11.23
CA PHE A 105 17.36 8.69 -11.76
C PHE A 105 18.47 9.69 -12.12
N THR A 106 19.45 9.86 -11.23
CA THR A 106 20.61 10.72 -11.47
C THR A 106 21.52 10.20 -12.59
N SER A 107 21.69 8.87 -12.71
CA SER A 107 22.44 8.26 -13.83
C SER A 107 21.79 8.51 -15.20
N LEU A 108 20.48 8.79 -15.23
CA LEU A 108 19.72 9.16 -16.42
C LEU A 108 19.71 10.68 -16.67
N GLY A 109 20.47 11.46 -15.90
CA GLY A 109 20.57 12.92 -16.01
C GLY A 109 19.54 13.70 -15.19
N GLY A 110 18.80 13.03 -14.29
CA GLY A 110 17.90 13.69 -13.35
C GLY A 110 18.65 14.46 -12.25
N GLU A 111 18.08 15.56 -11.79
CA GLU A 111 18.60 16.35 -10.67
C GLU A 111 17.71 16.20 -9.44
N ILE A 112 18.32 16.05 -8.26
CA ILE A 112 17.61 15.94 -6.98
C ILE A 112 18.03 17.12 -6.11
N VAL A 113 17.08 18.00 -5.81
CA VAL A 113 17.25 19.14 -4.90
C VAL A 113 16.59 18.80 -3.57
N THR A 114 17.38 18.79 -2.49
CA THR A 114 16.90 18.56 -1.11
C THR A 114 16.93 19.85 -0.31
N GLU A 115 16.36 19.84 0.91
CA GLU A 115 16.32 21.02 1.80
C GLU A 115 15.60 22.24 1.18
N HIS A 116 14.75 21.98 0.19
CA HIS A 116 13.98 22.99 -0.52
C HIS A 116 12.49 22.66 -0.43
N GLU A 117 11.79 23.37 0.44
CA GLU A 117 10.33 23.30 0.54
C GLU A 117 9.71 24.21 -0.51
N VAL A 118 9.08 23.61 -1.52
CA VAL A 118 8.29 24.35 -2.52
C VAL A 118 6.99 24.81 -1.85
N GLN A 119 6.74 26.13 -1.82
CA GLN A 119 5.53 26.68 -1.20
C GLN A 119 4.46 27.05 -2.23
N SER A 120 4.86 27.25 -3.48
CA SER A 120 3.98 27.53 -4.62
C SER A 120 4.47 26.87 -5.90
N LEU A 121 3.54 26.43 -6.76
CA LEU A 121 3.89 25.98 -8.11
C LEU A 121 4.58 27.07 -8.96
N ARG A 122 4.45 28.35 -8.60
CA ARG A 122 5.11 29.46 -9.30
C ARG A 122 6.62 29.49 -9.10
N GLU A 123 7.14 28.78 -8.09
CA GLU A 123 8.59 28.65 -7.84
C GLU A 123 9.24 27.64 -8.79
N LEU A 124 8.44 26.75 -9.39
CA LEU A 124 8.95 25.71 -10.27
C LEU A 124 9.23 26.27 -11.68
N PRO A 125 10.29 25.79 -12.34
CA PRO A 125 10.57 26.18 -13.73
C PRO A 125 9.44 25.71 -14.66
N SER A 126 9.36 26.35 -15.83
CA SER A 126 8.44 25.90 -16.88
C SER A 126 8.78 24.46 -17.28
N ALA A 127 7.77 23.60 -17.24
CA ALA A 127 7.90 22.18 -17.54
C ALA A 127 6.72 21.70 -18.38
N ARG A 128 6.95 20.65 -19.18
CA ARG A 128 5.88 19.98 -19.94
C ARG A 128 4.85 19.32 -19.02
N ALA A 129 5.30 18.83 -17.87
CA ALA A 129 4.46 18.22 -16.85
C ALA A 129 5.08 18.45 -15.47
N ILE A 130 4.23 18.64 -14.48
CA ILE A 130 4.60 18.71 -13.06
C ILE A 130 3.89 17.55 -12.37
N LEU A 131 4.66 16.65 -11.78
CA LEU A 131 4.13 15.54 -10.98
C LEU A 131 4.29 15.89 -9.50
N LEU A 132 3.20 15.83 -8.74
CA LEU A 132 3.17 16.19 -7.33
C LEU A 132 2.88 14.94 -6.50
N ASP A 133 3.90 14.44 -5.80
CA ASP A 133 3.76 13.35 -4.81
C ASP A 133 3.50 13.94 -3.42
N VAL A 134 2.35 14.60 -3.29
CA VAL A 134 1.96 15.34 -2.06
C VAL A 134 0.52 15.03 -1.67
N THR A 135 0.19 15.28 -0.41
CA THR A 135 -1.17 15.06 0.09
C THR A 135 -2.17 16.05 -0.54
N PRO A 136 -3.48 15.74 -0.56
CA PRO A 136 -4.52 16.67 -1.04
C PRO A 136 -4.48 18.05 -0.37
N ARG A 137 -4.12 18.13 0.91
CA ARG A 137 -3.98 19.39 1.64
C ARG A 137 -2.78 20.19 1.17
N GLN A 138 -1.62 19.54 0.97
CA GLN A 138 -0.44 20.20 0.42
C GLN A 138 -0.66 20.67 -1.02
N LEU A 139 -1.36 19.87 -1.85
CA LEU A 139 -1.74 20.28 -3.20
C LEU A 139 -2.60 21.56 -3.20
N LEU A 140 -3.56 21.66 -2.28
CA LEU A 140 -4.36 22.88 -2.10
C LEU A 140 -3.49 24.09 -1.71
N SER A 141 -2.51 23.92 -0.83
CA SER A 141 -1.57 24.98 -0.46
C SER A 141 -0.71 25.43 -1.65
N LEU A 142 -0.19 24.49 -2.44
CA LEU A 142 0.69 24.75 -3.57
C LEU A 142 -0.01 25.42 -4.76
N ALA A 143 -1.26 25.02 -5.03
CA ALA A 143 -1.92 25.26 -6.31
C ALA A 143 -3.39 25.72 -6.20
N GLY A 144 -3.93 25.92 -5.00
CA GLY A 144 -5.38 26.01 -4.77
C GLY A 144 -6.13 27.05 -5.60
N GLU A 145 -5.51 28.16 -5.97
CA GLU A 145 -6.09 29.19 -6.84
C GLU A 145 -6.03 28.84 -8.33
N ALA A 146 -5.05 28.03 -8.74
CA ALA A 146 -4.89 27.56 -10.12
C ALA A 146 -5.77 26.33 -10.42
N LEU A 147 -6.34 25.69 -9.39
CA LEU A 147 -7.20 24.51 -9.55
C LEU A 147 -8.65 24.90 -9.89
N PRO A 148 -9.34 24.12 -10.74
CA PRO A 148 -10.78 24.31 -10.96
C PRO A 148 -11.57 24.24 -9.65
N ALA A 149 -12.52 25.17 -9.47
CA ALA A 149 -13.26 25.32 -8.20
C ALA A 149 -13.93 24.02 -7.70
N GLY A 150 -14.46 23.20 -8.62
CA GLY A 150 -15.05 21.91 -8.27
C GLY A 150 -14.04 20.91 -7.71
N TYR A 151 -12.86 20.83 -8.34
CA TYR A 151 -11.79 19.94 -7.92
C TYR A 151 -11.17 20.40 -6.59
N ARG A 152 -10.95 21.71 -6.44
CA ARG A 152 -10.53 22.32 -5.18
C ARG A 152 -11.47 21.92 -4.02
N ARG A 153 -12.78 22.07 -4.21
CA ARG A 153 -13.79 21.66 -3.21
C ARG A 153 -13.76 20.17 -2.89
N GLN A 154 -13.38 19.31 -3.83
CA GLN A 154 -13.22 17.88 -3.60
C GLN A 154 -12.02 17.60 -2.69
N LEU A 155 -10.87 18.24 -2.97
CA LEU A 155 -9.67 18.12 -2.15
C LEU A 155 -9.89 18.68 -0.73
N GLU A 156 -10.64 19.77 -0.59
CA GLU A 156 -10.97 20.41 0.70
C GLU A 156 -11.79 19.49 1.61
N LYS A 157 -12.61 18.61 1.01
CA LYS A 157 -13.43 17.62 1.73
C LYS A 157 -12.67 16.34 2.06
N TYR A 158 -11.44 16.18 1.59
CA TYR A 158 -10.66 14.97 1.81
C TYR A 158 -10.35 14.79 3.29
N ARG A 159 -10.75 13.63 3.84
CA ARG A 159 -10.44 13.24 5.22
C ARG A 159 -9.18 12.39 5.23
N GLN A 160 -8.15 12.86 5.92
CA GLN A 160 -6.94 12.05 6.11
C GLN A 160 -7.27 10.80 6.94
N GLY A 161 -6.65 9.69 6.56
CA GLY A 161 -6.74 8.43 7.30
C GLY A 161 -6.13 8.53 8.70
N PRO A 162 -6.31 7.50 9.52
CA PRO A 162 -5.73 7.49 10.87
C PRO A 162 -4.20 7.55 10.82
N GLY A 163 -3.61 8.21 11.81
CA GLY A 163 -2.16 8.24 11.98
C GLY A 163 -1.61 6.93 12.54
N VAL A 164 -0.29 6.77 12.44
CA VAL A 164 0.45 5.64 13.02
C VAL A 164 1.36 6.17 14.11
N PHE A 165 1.31 5.54 15.29
CA PHE A 165 2.29 5.74 16.35
C PHE A 165 3.26 4.56 16.34
N LYS A 166 4.54 4.83 16.04
CA LYS A 166 5.59 3.83 15.94
C LYS A 166 6.53 3.93 17.13
N VAL A 167 6.86 2.78 17.72
CA VAL A 167 7.88 2.66 18.76
C VAL A 167 8.97 1.72 18.26
N ASP A 168 10.21 2.18 18.28
CA ASP A 168 11.39 1.41 17.92
C ASP A 168 12.18 1.07 19.19
N TRP A 169 12.32 -0.23 19.47
CA TRP A 169 13.03 -0.73 20.65
C TRP A 169 14.41 -1.27 20.28
N ALA A 170 15.46 -0.73 20.90
CA ALA A 170 16.78 -1.34 20.89
C ALA A 170 16.86 -2.36 22.04
N LEU A 171 16.98 -3.64 21.70
CA LEU A 171 16.97 -4.74 22.66
C LEU A 171 18.35 -5.43 22.68
N SER A 172 18.78 -5.89 23.85
CA SER A 172 20.00 -6.70 24.00
C SER A 172 19.84 -8.13 23.50
N GLU A 173 18.60 -8.63 23.42
CA GLU A 173 18.24 -9.98 22.99
C GLU A 173 17.00 -9.94 22.07
N PRO A 174 16.77 -10.99 21.26
CA PRO A 174 15.55 -11.10 20.45
C PRO A 174 14.28 -11.06 21.30
N ILE A 175 13.19 -10.53 20.73
CA ILE A 175 11.89 -10.48 21.41
C ILE A 175 11.48 -11.90 21.82
N PRO A 176 11.11 -12.14 23.10
CA PRO A 176 10.76 -13.46 23.61
C PRO A 176 9.34 -13.86 23.20
N TRP A 177 9.11 -14.01 21.90
CA TRP A 177 7.81 -14.42 21.37
C TRP A 177 7.38 -15.76 21.97
N ARG A 178 6.14 -15.79 22.48
CA ARG A 178 5.54 -17.02 23.02
C ARG A 178 5.35 -18.10 21.95
N ALA A 179 5.06 -17.70 20.72
CA ALA A 179 4.96 -18.60 19.59
C ALA A 179 6.34 -18.76 18.93
N GLU A 180 6.84 -19.99 18.88
CA GLU A 180 8.16 -20.30 18.32
C GLU A 180 8.31 -19.86 16.86
N GLN A 181 7.24 -19.97 16.07
CA GLN A 181 7.24 -19.56 14.65
C GLN A 181 7.53 -18.07 14.47
N CYS A 182 7.12 -17.22 15.42
CA CYS A 182 7.35 -15.77 15.36
C CYS A 182 8.82 -15.40 15.57
N ARG A 183 9.64 -16.28 16.15
CA ARG A 183 11.09 -16.05 16.27
C ARG A 183 11.81 -16.05 14.93
N ARG A 184 11.17 -16.59 13.89
CA ARG A 184 11.67 -16.64 12.52
C ARG A 184 10.96 -15.63 11.60
N ALA A 185 10.04 -14.84 12.12
CA ALA A 185 9.33 -13.84 11.33
C ALA A 185 10.25 -12.65 11.05
N GLY A 186 10.27 -12.18 9.80
CA GLY A 186 11.00 -10.97 9.41
C GLY A 186 10.23 -9.68 9.71
N THR A 187 8.93 -9.81 10.02
CA THR A 187 7.96 -8.75 10.31
C THR A 187 7.00 -9.22 11.38
#